data_AF-A0A2R7SAC0-F1
#
_entry.id   AF-A0A2R7SAC0-F1
#
_cell.length_a   1.000
_cell.length_b   1.000
_cell.length_c   1.000
_cell.angle_alpha   90.00
_cell.angle_beta   90.00
_cell.angle_gamma   90.00
#
_symmetry.space_group_name_H-M   'P 1'
#
loop_
_entity.id
_entity.type
_entity.pdbx_description
1 polymer ?
#
loop_
_entity_poly.entity_id
_entity_poly.type
_entity_poly.pdbx_seq_one_letter_code
_entity_poly.pdbx_strand_id
1 'polypeptide(L)'
;MTLQIADNPVPLTPEQTLTGWRREFCVELLGEGQARVFLRSLQSSSLKATELHRSVLFHRVSAVFADLGGCVAAARESLELLARTAVRQQPSQNNLFAAVTYDRRAWDSAVETIERWQRRRQQVPAR
;
A
#
# COMPACT_ATOMS: atom_id res chain seq x y z
N MET A 1 -8.61 -13.22 11.01
CA MET A 1 -7.92 -12.64 9.86
C MET A 1 -7.64 -11.19 10.18
N THR A 2 -6.40 -10.71 10.08
CA THR A 2 -5.97 -9.50 10.83
C THR A 2 -5.25 -8.51 9.92
N LEU A 3 -5.92 -7.40 9.62
CA LEU A 3 -5.31 -6.21 9.02
C LEU A 3 -4.78 -5.31 10.13
N GLN A 4 -3.47 -5.11 10.16
CA GLN A 4 -2.82 -4.19 11.09
C GLN A 4 -2.65 -2.84 10.40
N ILE A 5 -3.21 -1.77 10.96
CA ILE A 5 -3.02 -0.41 10.43
C ILE A 5 -1.93 0.25 11.27
N ALA A 6 -0.79 0.55 10.65
CA ALA A 6 0.27 1.33 11.27
C ALA A 6 0.17 2.79 10.80
N ASP A 7 -0.70 3.54 11.49
CA ASP A 7 -1.03 4.93 11.16
C ASP A 7 -0.06 5.93 11.82
N ASN A 8 1.21 5.82 11.47
CA ASN A 8 2.24 6.79 11.88
C ASN A 8 2.90 7.43 10.65
N PRO A 9 2.15 8.13 9.78
CA PRO A 9 2.72 8.74 8.58
C PRO A 9 3.68 9.85 8.97
N VAL A 10 4.92 9.80 8.48
CA VAL A 10 5.82 10.96 8.53
C VAL A 10 5.24 12.04 7.59
N PRO A 11 4.85 13.21 8.10
CA PRO A 11 4.34 14.29 7.27
C PRO A 11 5.42 14.73 6.29
N LEU A 12 5.06 14.90 5.02
CA LEU A 12 5.94 15.55 4.04
C LEU A 12 5.90 17.04 4.31
N THR A 13 7.07 17.68 4.42
CA THR A 13 7.13 19.14 4.49
C THR A 13 6.78 19.75 3.12
N PRO A 14 6.30 21.01 3.06
CA PRO A 14 6.05 21.68 1.79
C PRO A 14 7.24 21.62 0.83
N GLU A 15 8.46 21.80 1.33
CA GLU A 15 9.70 21.73 0.56
C GLU A 15 9.93 20.33 -0.02
N GLN A 16 9.61 19.27 0.75
CA GLN A 16 9.70 17.89 0.28
C GLN A 16 8.70 17.63 -0.84
N THR A 17 7.46 18.13 -0.73
CA THR A 17 6.45 17.96 -1.78
C THR A 17 6.85 18.61 -3.11
N LEU A 18 7.70 19.64 -3.08
CA LEU A 18 8.22 20.35 -4.25
C LEU A 18 9.50 19.72 -4.84
N THR A 19 10.19 18.86 -4.08
CA THR A 19 11.50 18.28 -4.46
C THR A 19 11.41 16.83 -4.94
N GLY A 20 10.22 16.41 -5.40
CA GLY A 20 10.00 15.09 -5.99
C GLY A 20 9.77 13.96 -4.98
N TRP A 21 9.62 14.28 -3.69
CA TRP A 21 9.19 13.30 -2.69
C TRP A 21 7.78 12.80 -2.98
N ARG A 22 7.55 11.53 -2.67
CA ARG A 22 6.30 10.83 -2.95
C ARG A 22 5.78 10.19 -1.69
N ARG A 23 4.46 10.10 -1.61
CA ARG A 23 3.78 9.30 -0.60
C ARG A 23 3.29 8.00 -1.24
N GLU A 24 3.45 6.90 -0.54
CA GLU A 24 3.01 5.58 -0.98
C GLU A 24 2.12 4.95 0.09
N PHE A 25 1.01 4.37 -0.36
CA PHE A 25 0.19 3.45 0.40
C PHE A 25 0.79 2.06 0.24
N CYS A 26 1.18 1.45 1.35
CA CYS A 26 1.90 0.20 1.38
C CYS A 26 1.07 -0.89 2.08
N VAL A 27 1.11 -2.09 1.50
CA VAL A 27 0.57 -3.31 2.08
C VAL A 27 1.69 -4.33 2.14
N GLU A 28 2.16 -4.61 3.35
CA GLU A 28 3.09 -5.70 3.61
C GLU A 28 2.31 -6.97 3.92
N LEU A 29 2.57 -8.01 3.13
CA LEU A 29 1.98 -9.32 3.29
C LEU A 29 2.82 -10.11 4.29
N LEU A 30 2.28 -10.30 5.50
CA LEU A 30 2.98 -10.99 6.59
C LEU A 30 2.87 -12.52 6.44
N GLY A 31 1.89 -12.99 5.67
CA GLY A 31 1.56 -14.42 5.53
C GLY A 31 0.39 -14.80 6.44
N GLU A 32 -0.12 -16.02 6.29
CA GLU A 32 -1.18 -16.59 7.15
C GLU A 32 -2.45 -15.74 7.26
N GLY A 33 -2.83 -15.04 6.18
CA GLY A 33 -4.00 -14.17 6.20
C GLY A 33 -3.78 -12.85 6.95
N GLN A 34 -2.54 -12.46 7.22
CA GLN A 34 -2.18 -11.22 7.90
C GLN A 34 -1.49 -10.25 6.93
N ALA A 35 -1.84 -8.97 7.08
CA ALA A 35 -1.15 -7.89 6.38
C ALA A 35 -1.04 -6.65 7.25
N ARG A 36 0.03 -5.90 7.04
CA ARG A 36 0.27 -4.59 7.65
C ARG A 36 0.10 -3.51 6.59
N VAL A 37 -0.72 -2.51 6.88
CA VAL A 37 -0.99 -1.38 6.00
C VAL A 37 -0.45 -0.12 6.63
N PHE A 38 0.32 0.65 5.86
CA PHE A 38 0.98 1.86 6.33
C PHE A 38 1.22 2.85 5.20
N LEU A 39 1.55 4.09 5.58
CA LEU A 39 2.01 5.12 4.66
C LEU A 39 3.51 5.30 4.80
N ARG A 40 4.20 5.51 3.69
CA ARG A 40 5.60 5.94 3.67
C ARG A 40 5.83 7.12 2.76
N SER A 41 6.85 7.89 3.10
CA SER A 41 7.34 9.04 2.34
C SER A 41 8.73 8.71 1.81
N LEU A 42 8.95 8.87 0.51
CA LEU A 42 10.20 8.48 -0.15
C LEU A 42 10.66 9.56 -1.13
N GLN A 43 11.96 9.82 -1.14
CA GLN A 43 12.60 10.68 -2.14
C GLN A 43 12.77 9.97 -3.48
N SER A 44 13.16 8.69 -3.45
CA SER A 44 13.41 7.87 -4.64
C SER A 44 12.22 6.96 -4.96
N SER A 45 12.05 6.61 -6.23
CA SER A 45 11.00 5.66 -6.65
C SER A 45 11.20 4.30 -6.03
N SER A 46 10.15 3.74 -5.43
CA SER A 46 10.10 2.31 -5.11
C SER A 46 10.19 1.48 -6.38
N LEU A 47 11.04 0.45 -6.37
CA LEU A 47 11.17 -0.50 -7.44
C LEU A 47 10.32 -1.74 -7.14
N LYS A 48 9.40 -2.06 -8.05
CA LYS A 48 8.42 -3.14 -7.86
C LYS A 48 9.07 -4.47 -7.47
N ALA A 49 10.18 -4.84 -8.12
CA ALA A 49 10.90 -6.08 -7.82
C ALA A 49 11.49 -6.10 -6.39
N THR A 50 12.14 -5.01 -5.97
CA THR A 50 12.73 -4.88 -4.63
C THR A 50 11.68 -4.94 -3.53
N GLU A 51 10.54 -4.29 -3.73
CA GLU A 51 9.46 -4.26 -2.73
C GLU A 51 8.71 -5.60 -2.67
N LEU A 52 8.49 -6.26 -3.82
CA LEU A 52 7.93 -7.61 -3.84
C LEU A 52 8.83 -8.63 -3.13
N HIS A 53 10.16 -8.47 -3.21
CA HIS A 53 11.08 -9.30 -2.42
C HIS A 53 10.90 -9.10 -0.91
N ARG A 54 10.46 -7.91 -0.48
CA ARG A 54 10.10 -7.61 0.92
C ARG A 54 8.64 -7.97 1.26
N SER A 55 7.92 -8.61 0.32
CA SER A 55 6.49 -8.87 0.43
C SER A 55 5.64 -7.59 0.56
N VAL A 56 6.11 -6.47 0.02
CA VAL A 56 5.43 -5.17 0.05
C VAL A 56 4.85 -4.84 -1.32
N LEU A 57 3.54 -4.61 -1.32
CA LEU A 57 2.82 -3.98 -2.41
C LEU A 57 2.65 -2.51 -2.10
N PHE A 58 2.75 -1.66 -3.13
CA PHE A 58 2.61 -0.22 -2.94
C PHE A 58 1.87 0.44 -4.10
N HIS A 59 1.15 1.51 -3.78
CA HIS A 59 0.54 2.40 -4.74
C HIS A 59 0.87 3.85 -4.37
N ARG A 60 1.18 4.66 -5.38
CA ARG A 60 1.50 6.08 -5.15
C ARG A 60 0.22 6.83 -4.81
N VAL A 61 0.30 7.68 -3.81
CA VAL A 61 -0.82 8.52 -3.36
C VAL A 61 -0.40 9.97 -3.37
N SER A 62 -1.39 10.88 -3.40
CA SER A 62 -1.13 12.30 -3.28
C SER A 62 -0.33 12.63 -2.00
N ALA A 63 0.55 13.63 -2.06
CA ALA A 63 1.34 14.08 -0.92
C ALA A 63 0.47 14.48 0.30
N VAL A 64 -0.76 14.96 0.04
CA VAL A 64 -1.73 15.36 1.07
C VAL A 64 -2.61 14.20 1.57
N PHE A 65 -2.38 12.97 1.11
CA PHE A 65 -3.11 11.80 1.60
C PHE A 65 -2.81 11.56 3.08
N ALA A 66 -3.80 11.71 3.95
CA ALA A 66 -3.62 11.58 5.40
C ALA A 66 -4.55 10.56 6.06
N ASP A 67 -5.71 10.26 5.47
CA ASP A 67 -6.69 9.37 6.09
C ASP A 67 -6.46 7.91 5.68
N LEU A 68 -5.50 7.28 6.36
CA LEU A 68 -5.18 5.86 6.16
C LEU A 68 -6.32 4.97 6.66
N GLY A 69 -6.82 5.21 7.88
CA GLY A 69 -7.86 4.39 8.50
C GLY A 69 -9.15 4.32 7.70
N GLY A 70 -9.66 5.48 7.24
CA GLY A 70 -10.86 5.55 6.41
C GLY A 70 -10.68 4.90 5.05
N CYS A 71 -9.50 5.06 4.43
CA CYS A 71 -9.19 4.40 3.17
C CYS A 71 -9.10 2.87 3.31
N VAL A 72 -8.46 2.38 4.37
CA VAL A 72 -8.41 0.94 4.68
C VAL A 72 -9.80 0.39 4.94
N ALA A 73 -10.66 1.13 5.66
CA ALA A 73 -12.04 0.72 5.87
C ALA A 73 -12.82 0.59 4.55
N ALA A 74 -12.62 1.54 3.61
CA ALA A 74 -13.25 1.51 2.30
C ALA A 74 -12.75 0.38 1.40
N ALA A 75 -11.45 0.03 1.48
CA ALA A 75 -10.82 -1.02 0.69
C ALA A 75 -10.77 -2.38 1.41
N ARG A 76 -11.44 -2.52 2.56
CA ARG A 76 -11.26 -3.65 3.50
C ARG A 76 -11.43 -5.00 2.82
N GLU A 77 -12.50 -5.22 2.08
CA GLU A 77 -12.79 -6.52 1.46
C GLU A 77 -11.66 -6.98 0.52
N SER A 78 -11.20 -6.08 -0.34
CA SER A 78 -10.11 -6.35 -1.29
C SER A 78 -8.77 -6.54 -0.58
N LEU A 79 -8.45 -5.71 0.42
CA LEU A 79 -7.24 -5.85 1.23
C LEU A 79 -7.23 -7.15 2.03
N GLU A 80 -8.41 -7.58 2.49
CA GLU A 80 -8.52 -8.84 3.19
C GLU A 80 -8.36 -10.02 2.21
N LEU A 81 -9.03 -10.02 1.06
CA LEU A 81 -8.84 -11.06 0.06
C LEU A 81 -7.37 -11.19 -0.36
N LEU A 82 -6.70 -10.05 -0.52
CA LEU A 82 -5.27 -9.97 -0.80
C LEU A 82 -4.42 -10.65 0.30
N ALA A 83 -4.69 -10.35 1.57
CA ALA A 83 -3.97 -10.95 2.69
C ALA A 83 -4.25 -12.46 2.81
N ARG A 84 -5.48 -12.93 2.54
CA ARG A 84 -5.82 -14.37 2.55
C ARG A 84 -5.11 -15.16 1.48
N THR A 85 -4.98 -14.58 0.28
CA THR A 85 -4.39 -15.22 -0.88
C THR A 85 -2.87 -15.07 -0.93
N ALA A 86 -2.31 -14.25 -0.03
CA ALA A 86 -0.88 -14.06 0.11
C ALA A 86 -0.21 -15.31 0.68
N VAL A 87 0.63 -15.95 -0.14
CA VAL A 87 1.46 -17.09 0.26
C VAL A 87 2.92 -16.68 0.14
N ARG A 88 3.64 -16.68 1.26
CA ARG A 88 5.09 -16.50 1.24
C ARG A 88 5.73 -17.74 0.63
N GLN A 89 6.53 -17.53 -0.40
CA GLN A 89 7.26 -18.61 -1.06
C GLN A 89 8.57 -18.81 -0.30
N GLN A 90 8.89 -20.05 0.05
CA GLN A 90 10.24 -20.36 0.46
C GLN A 90 11.17 -20.24 -0.76
N PRO A 91 12.33 -19.58 -0.62
CA PRO A 91 13.32 -19.54 -1.70
C PRO A 91 13.64 -20.97 -2.15
N SER A 92 13.49 -21.24 -3.44
CA SER A 92 13.87 -22.51 -4.05
C SER A 92 14.68 -22.26 -5.31
N GLN A 93 15.35 -23.28 -5.84
CA GLN A 93 16.09 -23.18 -7.10
C GLN A 93 15.24 -22.65 -8.26
N ASN A 94 13.92 -22.84 -8.22
CA ASN A 94 12.98 -22.40 -9.25
C ASN A 94 12.32 -21.05 -8.95
N ASN A 95 12.52 -20.47 -7.77
CA ASN A 95 11.90 -19.20 -7.38
C ASN A 95 12.82 -18.39 -6.46
N LEU A 96 13.82 -17.77 -7.06
CA LEU A 96 14.84 -16.96 -6.39
C LEU A 96 14.37 -15.52 -6.08
N PHE A 97 13.25 -15.08 -6.66
CA PHE A 97 12.95 -13.64 -6.77
C PHE A 97 11.63 -13.19 -6.13
N ALA A 98 10.57 -14.00 -6.12
CA ALA A 98 9.27 -13.61 -5.57
C ALA A 98 9.06 -14.19 -4.17
N ALA A 99 9.22 -13.35 -3.14
CA ALA A 99 9.01 -13.74 -1.76
C ALA A 99 7.53 -14.02 -1.41
N VAL A 100 6.59 -13.57 -2.25
CA VAL A 100 5.15 -13.74 -2.02
C VAL A 100 4.36 -13.85 -3.34
N THR A 101 3.40 -14.78 -3.38
CA THR A 101 2.34 -14.86 -4.39
C THR A 101 1.03 -14.37 -3.79
N TYR A 102 0.20 -13.67 -4.56
CA TYR A 102 -1.06 -13.08 -4.06
C TYR A 102 -2.08 -12.96 -5.19
N ASP A 103 -3.36 -12.74 -4.86
CA ASP A 103 -4.38 -12.43 -5.87
C ASP A 103 -4.18 -11.02 -6.43
N ARG A 104 -3.72 -10.96 -7.68
CA ARG A 104 -3.50 -9.72 -8.43
C ARG A 104 -4.78 -8.90 -8.58
N ARG A 105 -5.94 -9.53 -8.77
CA ARG A 105 -7.23 -8.84 -8.91
C ARG A 105 -7.65 -8.18 -7.61
N ALA A 106 -7.43 -8.85 -6.48
CA ALA A 106 -7.67 -8.26 -5.16
C ALA A 106 -6.83 -7.00 -4.95
N TRP A 107 -5.57 -7.01 -5.39
CA TRP A 107 -4.73 -5.82 -5.36
C TRP A 107 -5.24 -4.70 -6.28
N ASP A 108 -5.61 -5.01 -7.51
CA ASP A 108 -6.08 -4.01 -8.47
C ASP A 108 -7.40 -3.35 -8.00
N SER A 109 -8.34 -4.13 -7.44
CA SER A 109 -9.56 -3.59 -6.81
C SER A 109 -9.28 -2.69 -5.59
N ALA A 110 -8.27 -3.04 -4.79
CA ALA A 110 -7.83 -2.18 -3.68
C ALA A 110 -7.28 -0.85 -4.21
N VAL A 111 -6.46 -0.88 -5.27
CA VAL A 111 -5.91 0.32 -5.92
C VAL A 111 -7.02 1.22 -6.46
N GLU A 112 -8.00 0.67 -7.18
CA GLU A 112 -9.14 1.46 -7.68
C GLU A 112 -9.89 2.19 -6.55
N THR A 113 -10.05 1.51 -5.41
CA THR A 113 -10.70 2.09 -4.23
C THR A 113 -9.86 3.21 -3.62
N ILE A 114 -8.54 3.03 -3.52
CA ILE A 114 -7.59 4.05 -3.05
C ILE A 114 -7.61 5.29 -3.96
N GLU A 115 -7.60 5.10 -5.28
CA GLU A 115 -7.68 6.19 -6.25
C GLU A 115 -9.02 6.95 -6.18
N ARG A 116 -10.12 6.22 -6.00
CA ARG A 116 -11.44 6.84 -5.81
C ARG A 116 -11.50 7.63 -4.51
N TRP A 117 -10.90 7.12 -3.44
CA TRP A 117 -10.84 7.78 -2.14
C TRP A 117 -10.09 9.12 -2.21
N GLN A 118 -8.94 9.13 -2.88
CA GLN A 118 -8.14 10.35 -3.09
C GLN A 118 -8.92 11.44 -3.82
N ARG A 119 -9.61 11.06 -4.91
CA ARG A 119 -10.40 12.00 -5.70
C ARG A 119 -11.55 12.62 -4.92
N ARG A 120 -12.22 11.85 -4.05
CA ARG A 120 -13.31 12.37 -3.19
C ARG A 120 -12.83 13.49 -2.28
N ARG A 121 -11.64 13.38 -1.67
CA ARG A 121 -11.12 14.39 -0.73
C ARG A 121 -10.56 15.62 -1.43
N GLN A 122 -10.13 15.51 -2.68
CA GLN A 122 -9.73 16.65 -3.51
C GLN A 122 -10.93 17.52 -3.96
N GLN A 123 -12.16 16.99 -3.88
CA GLN A 123 -13.38 17.67 -4.33
C GLN A 123 -14.11 18.47 -3.23
N VAL A 124 -13.55 18.61 -2.02
CA VAL A 124 -14.09 19.51 -0.99
C VAL A 124 -13.29 20.83 -1.06
N PRO A 125 -13.82 21.91 -1.67
CA PRO A 125 -13.23 23.22 -1.53
C PRO A 125 -13.45 23.70 -0.09
N ALA A 126 -12.46 24.39 0.46
CA ALA A 126 -12.58 25.10 1.73
C ALA A 126 -13.87 25.95 1.73
N ARG A 127 -14.69 25.75 2.75
CA ARG A 127 -15.68 26.74 3.18
C ARG A 127 -15.06 27.63 4.23
#